data_AF-A0AAV7VY24-F1
#
_entry.id   AF-A0AAV7VY24-F1
#
_cell.length_a   1.000
_cell.length_b   1.000
_cell.length_c   1.000
_cell.angle_alpha   90.00
_cell.angle_beta   90.00
_cell.angle_gamma   90.00
#
_symmetry.space_group_name_H-M   'P 1'
#
loop_
_entity.id
_entity.type
_entity.pdbx_description
1 polymer ?
#
loop_
_entity_poly.entity_id
_entity_poly.type
_entity_poly.pdbx_seq_one_letter_code
_entity_poly.pdbx_strand_id
1 'polypeptide(L)'
;MVGYCRQWIPNFSTLAKPLLKLTQKDALDQIELKGDEMDAFIELKECMCRAPALGMPDYTKPFTLFCHERDACSLSVLTQAHAGINRPVAYFSATLDPVAAALPGCLRAVAAVGISLTQSEGIVMGHPVTVMVPHSVEILLTRSRTQHMTGARLTRYETVILGSPNVQLKRCTTLNPATLFPGENAEIENAEDVEHDCLQVTEFCTKPRPDIKDTKLDENDQIVFVDGSCLRDGMGILKAGYAVCTVTGVLEASWLQGVYSAQVEELVAFTRACQLSALMKVTIYTDSQYGFGIVHDFGQLWSQRGFLTSSGSPVKNGERIRELLHTIQMPAEVAVVKCSAHTKGQDYVSLGNAYADQVARFCVLNCILLRDEWNSISEQELEPAEAFALKVVDTIDELKALQNNVREDERDSWIKSQCIKRPDELWVSNEGKFVLPNSLLSQLARFYHGLAHLGRDAMIRLFKTDWFNPRFRQAADAVCH
;
A
#
# COMPACT_ATOMS: atom_id res chain seq x y z
N MET A 1 -5.54 7.45 35.19
CA MET A 1 -5.92 8.88 35.21
C MET A 1 -6.19 9.42 33.81
N VAL A 2 -5.20 9.50 32.92
CA VAL A 2 -5.35 10.13 31.59
C VAL A 2 -6.45 9.45 30.74
N GLY A 3 -6.63 8.13 30.86
CA GLY A 3 -7.71 7.40 30.18
C GLY A 3 -9.14 7.86 30.54
N TYR A 4 -9.35 8.41 31.75
CA TYR A 4 -10.64 9.01 32.13
C TYR A 4 -10.87 10.35 31.41
N CYS A 5 -9.79 11.11 31.21
CA CYS A 5 -9.82 12.41 30.52
C CYS A 5 -9.74 12.29 28.98
N ARG A 6 -9.77 11.08 28.41
CA ARG A 6 -9.58 10.85 26.96
C ARG A 6 -10.54 11.66 26.08
N GLN A 7 -11.75 11.94 26.58
CA GLN A 7 -12.77 12.71 25.86
C GLN A 7 -12.46 14.20 25.73
N TRP A 8 -11.46 14.70 26.48
CA TRP A 8 -10.97 16.08 26.42
C TRP A 8 -9.67 16.22 25.65
N ILE A 9 -9.04 15.10 25.26
CA ILE A 9 -7.71 15.09 24.66
C ILE A 9 -7.86 14.78 23.17
N PRO A 10 -7.56 15.73 22.27
CA PRO A 10 -7.51 15.43 20.84
C PRO A 10 -6.38 14.42 20.58
N ASN A 11 -6.60 13.50 19.64
CA ASN A 11 -5.57 12.55 19.20
C ASN A 11 -5.01 11.63 20.30
N PHE A 12 -5.78 11.39 21.37
CA PHE A 12 -5.34 10.62 22.54
C PHE A 12 -4.71 9.26 22.18
N SER A 13 -5.30 8.50 21.24
CA SER A 13 -4.79 7.18 20.85
C SER A 13 -3.42 7.24 20.19
N THR A 14 -3.12 8.29 19.42
CA THR A 14 -1.80 8.50 18.81
C THR A 14 -0.78 8.90 19.88
N LEU A 15 -1.15 9.85 20.75
CA LEU A 15 -0.31 10.36 21.83
C LEU A 15 0.05 9.28 22.86
N ALA A 16 -0.93 8.46 23.25
CA ALA A 16 -0.72 7.42 24.25
C ALA A 16 0.01 6.18 23.70
N LYS A 17 0.18 6.06 22.37
CA LYS A 17 0.71 4.85 21.73
C LYS A 17 2.12 4.46 22.20
N PRO A 18 3.11 5.39 22.34
CA PRO A 18 4.45 5.04 22.85
C PRO A 18 4.38 4.52 24.29
N LEU A 19 3.58 5.17 25.13
CA LEU A 19 3.40 4.78 26.53
C LEU A 19 2.71 3.43 26.69
N LEU A 20 1.73 3.11 25.84
CA LEU A 20 1.04 1.82 25.89
C LEU A 20 1.96 0.65 25.51
N LYS A 21 2.96 0.87 24.64
CA LYS A 21 3.96 -0.16 24.29
C LYS A 21 4.75 -0.63 25.52
N LEU A 22 5.05 0.28 26.45
CA LEU A 22 5.75 0.00 27.70
C LEU A 22 4.93 -0.85 28.70
N THR A 23 3.68 -1.18 28.37
CA THR A 23 2.78 -1.98 29.22
C THR A 23 2.35 -3.30 28.59
N GLN A 24 2.94 -3.66 27.44
CA GLN A 24 2.66 -4.92 26.75
C GLN A 24 3.36 -6.10 27.45
N LYS A 25 2.94 -7.33 27.13
CA LYS A 25 3.38 -8.56 27.82
C LYS A 25 4.90 -8.78 27.87
N ASP A 26 5.65 -8.20 26.92
CA ASP A 26 7.10 -8.32 26.82
C ASP A 26 7.85 -7.09 27.36
N ALA A 27 7.14 -6.17 28.03
CA ALA A 27 7.73 -4.97 28.60
C ALA A 27 8.57 -5.28 29.85
N LEU A 28 9.66 -4.54 30.02
CA LEU A 28 10.50 -4.62 31.22
C LEU A 28 9.74 -4.12 32.44
N ASP A 29 9.94 -4.77 33.59
CA ASP A 29 9.36 -4.34 34.88
C ASP A 29 9.79 -2.91 35.25
N GLN A 30 11.03 -2.54 34.89
CA GLN A 30 11.54 -1.19 35.06
C GLN A 30 11.27 -0.37 33.79
N ILE A 31 10.30 0.53 33.89
CA ILE A 31 9.94 1.45 32.81
C ILE A 31 10.96 2.59 32.77
N GLU A 32 11.70 2.69 31.67
CA GLU A 32 12.53 3.85 31.37
C GLU A 32 11.83 4.71 30.32
N LEU A 33 11.45 5.93 30.70
CA LEU A 33 10.95 6.94 29.75
C LEU A 33 12.15 7.61 29.09
N LYS A 34 12.37 7.35 27.80
CA LYS A 34 13.43 7.96 26.98
C LYS A 34 12.83 8.33 25.62
N GLY A 35 13.39 9.32 24.91
CA GLY A 35 12.94 9.68 23.55
C GLY A 35 11.42 9.90 23.42
N ASP A 36 10.81 9.23 22.44
CA ASP A 36 9.39 9.33 22.07
C ASP A 36 8.43 9.10 23.25
N GLU A 37 8.77 8.21 24.20
CA GLU A 37 7.93 7.94 25.36
C GLU A 37 7.88 9.13 26.33
N MET A 38 8.99 9.84 26.51
CA MET A 38 9.03 11.03 27.35
C MET A 38 8.27 12.19 26.69
N ASP A 39 8.43 12.36 25.38
CA ASP A 39 7.74 13.39 24.62
C ASP A 39 6.22 13.17 24.67
N ALA A 40 5.76 11.93 24.46
CA ALA A 40 4.36 11.55 24.60
C ALA A 40 3.80 11.83 26.01
N PHE A 41 4.59 11.58 27.06
CA PHE A 41 4.19 11.86 28.44
C PHE A 41 4.04 13.36 28.70
N ILE A 42 4.99 14.16 28.25
CA ILE A 42 4.95 15.63 28.39
C ILE A 42 3.77 16.19 27.60
N GLU A 43 3.58 15.76 26.36
CA GLU A 43 2.50 16.25 25.49
C GLU A 43 1.12 15.92 26.07
N LEU A 44 0.90 14.71 26.58
CA LEU A 44 -0.34 14.35 27.27
C LEU A 44 -0.60 15.23 28.50
N LYS A 45 0.45 15.55 29.26
CA LYS A 45 0.33 16.45 30.41
C LYS A 45 -0.06 17.86 29.96
N GLU A 46 0.55 18.38 28.89
CA GLU A 46 0.18 19.68 28.32
C GLU A 46 -1.27 19.69 27.82
N CYS A 47 -1.71 18.64 27.12
CA CYS A 47 -3.10 18.50 26.68
C CYS A 47 -4.09 18.53 27.85
N MET A 48 -3.76 17.87 28.97
CA MET A 48 -4.60 17.93 30.17
C MET A 48 -4.65 19.35 30.77
N CYS A 49 -3.54 20.10 30.73
CA CYS A 49 -3.51 21.48 31.21
C CYS A 49 -4.26 22.46 30.28
N ARG A 50 -4.34 22.16 28.99
CA ARG A 50 -5.01 22.98 27.96
C ARG A 50 -6.38 22.43 27.52
N ALA A 51 -6.94 21.48 28.28
CA ALA A 51 -8.17 20.79 27.92
C ALA A 51 -9.32 21.80 27.68
N PRO A 52 -10.02 21.72 26.54
CA PRO A 52 -11.08 22.66 26.20
C PRO A 52 -12.34 22.40 27.04
N ALA A 53 -13.16 23.45 27.18
CA ALA A 53 -14.47 23.32 27.80
C ALA A 53 -15.45 22.60 26.84
N LEU A 54 -15.75 21.33 27.13
CA LEU A 54 -16.77 20.58 26.39
C LEU A 54 -18.18 21.13 26.65
N GLY A 55 -19.03 21.07 25.63
CA GLY A 55 -20.46 21.38 25.73
C GLY A 55 -21.25 20.17 26.21
N MET A 56 -22.29 20.42 27.00
CA MET A 56 -23.30 19.40 27.27
C MET A 56 -24.12 19.16 25.99
N PRO A 57 -24.45 17.90 25.65
CA PRO A 57 -25.28 17.60 24.50
C PRO A 57 -26.65 18.29 24.58
N ASP A 58 -27.01 19.02 23.52
CA ASP A 58 -28.30 19.67 23.33
C ASP A 58 -29.07 18.90 22.24
N TYR A 59 -29.93 17.98 22.66
CA TYR A 59 -30.66 17.09 21.75
C TYR A 59 -31.69 17.80 20.85
N THR A 60 -31.92 19.11 21.05
CA THR A 60 -32.74 19.91 20.14
C THR A 60 -31.98 20.33 18.88
N LYS A 61 -30.66 20.14 18.85
CA LYS A 61 -29.79 20.52 17.75
C LYS A 61 -29.13 19.31 17.09
N PRO A 62 -28.87 19.35 15.78
CA PRO A 62 -28.11 18.30 15.12
C PRO A 62 -26.67 18.27 15.63
N PHE A 63 -26.07 17.09 15.58
CA PHE A 63 -24.66 16.88 15.84
C PHE A 63 -23.85 16.99 14.55
N THR A 64 -22.58 17.39 14.68
CA THR A 64 -21.60 17.29 13.60
C THR A 64 -20.37 16.55 14.11
N LEU A 65 -20.05 15.43 13.46
CA LEU A 65 -18.91 14.58 13.76
C LEU A 65 -17.84 14.78 12.69
N PHE A 66 -16.74 15.43 13.05
CA PHE A 66 -15.60 15.54 12.15
C PHE A 66 -14.69 14.34 12.34
N CYS A 67 -14.38 13.64 11.26
CA CYS A 67 -13.61 12.41 11.25
C CYS A 67 -12.38 12.53 10.35
N HIS A 68 -11.25 12.10 10.87
CA HIS A 68 -10.00 11.99 10.13
C HIS A 68 -9.29 10.68 10.48
N GLU A 69 -8.49 10.18 9.56
CA GLU A 69 -7.60 9.05 9.79
C GLU A 69 -6.16 9.52 9.70
N ARG A 70 -5.36 9.21 10.72
CA ARG A 70 -3.92 9.47 10.70
C ARG A 70 -3.16 8.37 11.40
N ASP A 71 -2.09 7.88 10.80
CA ASP A 71 -1.20 6.86 11.36
C ASP A 71 -1.93 5.61 11.87
N ALA A 72 -2.89 5.13 11.08
CA ALA A 72 -3.77 4.03 11.42
C ALA A 72 -4.57 4.26 12.72
N CYS A 73 -4.88 5.52 13.03
CA CYS A 73 -5.75 5.91 14.14
C CYS A 73 -6.95 6.68 13.59
N SER A 74 -8.13 6.28 14.04
CA SER A 74 -9.34 7.08 13.93
C SER A 74 -9.25 8.25 14.90
N LEU A 75 -9.50 9.44 14.38
CA LEU A 75 -9.52 10.70 15.12
C LEU A 75 -10.84 11.38 14.82
N SER A 76 -11.60 11.75 15.85
CA SER A 76 -12.84 12.48 15.64
C SER A 76 -13.21 13.43 16.77
N VAL A 77 -13.99 14.44 16.42
CA VAL A 77 -14.59 15.37 17.38
C VAL A 77 -16.07 15.50 17.07
N LEU A 78 -16.88 15.24 18.09
CA LEU A 78 -18.31 15.48 18.07
C LEU A 78 -18.57 16.90 18.52
N THR A 79 -19.37 17.63 17.77
CA THR A 79 -19.67 19.05 18.00
C THR A 79 -21.15 19.36 17.83
N GLN A 80 -21.56 20.51 18.36
CA GLN A 80 -22.85 21.11 18.09
C GLN A 80 -22.70 22.62 17.91
N ALA A 81 -23.61 23.21 17.13
CA ALA A 81 -23.66 24.65 16.93
C ALA A 81 -24.00 25.39 18.24
N HIS A 82 -23.16 26.34 18.62
CA HIS A 82 -23.34 27.17 19.80
C HIS A 82 -22.83 28.58 19.50
N ALA A 83 -23.73 29.57 19.50
CA ALA A 83 -23.39 30.99 19.23
C ALA A 83 -22.59 31.21 17.93
N GLY A 84 -22.96 30.50 16.85
CA GLY A 84 -22.32 30.64 15.53
C GLY A 84 -21.01 29.86 15.34
N ILE A 85 -20.54 29.13 16.36
CA ILE A 85 -19.35 28.27 16.27
C ILE A 85 -19.69 26.81 16.58
N ASN A 86 -18.87 25.90 16.06
CA ASN A 86 -18.93 24.48 16.43
C ASN A 86 -18.25 24.29 17.78
N ARG A 87 -19.05 24.01 18.81
CA ARG A 87 -18.54 23.72 20.16
C ARG A 87 -18.31 22.21 20.31
N PRO A 88 -17.10 21.78 20.70
CA PRO A 88 -16.83 20.37 21.02
C PRO A 88 -17.74 19.85 22.14
N VAL A 89 -18.32 18.69 21.93
CA VAL A 89 -19.07 17.89 22.92
C VAL A 89 -18.19 16.76 23.44
N ALA A 90 -17.43 16.09 22.56
CA ALA A 90 -16.49 15.05 22.94
C ALA A 90 -15.42 14.84 21.86
N TYR A 91 -14.21 14.48 22.27
CA TYR A 91 -13.16 13.96 21.40
C TYR A 91 -13.14 12.44 21.47
N PHE A 92 -12.95 11.81 20.32
CA PHE A 92 -12.77 10.37 20.20
C PHE A 92 -11.49 10.06 19.45
N SER A 93 -10.84 9.00 19.87
CA SER A 93 -9.77 8.41 19.10
C SER A 93 -9.68 6.92 19.37
N ALA A 94 -9.27 6.18 18.35
CA ALA A 94 -9.05 4.74 18.46
C ALA A 94 -8.00 4.28 17.45
N THR A 95 -7.13 3.37 17.86
CA THR A 95 -6.27 2.66 16.93
C THR A 95 -7.10 1.70 16.06
N LEU A 96 -6.88 1.72 14.76
CA LEU A 96 -7.45 0.72 13.85
C LEU A 96 -6.87 -0.67 14.16
N ASP A 97 -7.66 -1.72 13.97
CA ASP A 97 -7.16 -3.08 14.11
C ASP A 97 -6.12 -3.40 13.02
N PRO A 98 -5.22 -4.38 13.20
CA PRO A 98 -4.13 -4.65 12.27
C PRO A 98 -4.55 -4.86 10.82
N VAL A 99 -5.77 -5.36 10.58
CA VAL A 99 -6.29 -5.55 9.22
C VAL A 99 -6.70 -4.21 8.62
N ALA A 100 -7.44 -3.37 9.35
CA ALA A 100 -7.86 -2.05 8.86
C ALA A 100 -6.69 -1.08 8.75
N ALA A 101 -5.75 -1.10 9.70
CA ALA A 101 -4.57 -0.25 9.73
C ALA A 101 -3.71 -0.31 8.46
N ALA A 102 -3.84 -1.41 7.74
CA ALA A 102 -3.06 -1.75 6.57
C ALA A 102 -3.83 -1.72 5.26
N LEU A 103 -5.05 -1.19 5.29
CA LEU A 103 -5.74 -0.81 4.07
C LEU A 103 -5.15 0.52 3.55
N PRO A 104 -5.37 0.84 2.26
CA PRO A 104 -5.11 2.18 1.73
C PRO A 104 -5.80 3.27 2.54
N GLY A 105 -5.22 4.47 2.61
CA GLY A 105 -5.72 5.59 3.44
C GLY A 105 -7.22 5.87 3.28
N CYS A 106 -7.72 5.89 2.04
CA CYS A 106 -9.14 6.04 1.74
C CYS A 106 -10.02 4.97 2.41
N LEU A 107 -9.60 3.71 2.40
CA LEU A 107 -10.31 2.60 3.05
C LEU A 107 -10.12 2.61 4.58
N ARG A 108 -9.00 3.12 5.09
CA ARG A 108 -8.84 3.37 6.53
C ARG A 108 -9.78 4.46 7.02
N ALA A 109 -10.05 5.47 6.21
CA ALA A 109 -11.05 6.49 6.52
C ALA A 109 -12.46 5.91 6.70
N VAL A 110 -12.85 4.93 5.86
CA VAL A 110 -14.11 4.17 6.05
C VAL A 110 -14.15 3.51 7.42
N ALA A 111 -13.07 2.81 7.78
CA ALA A 111 -12.96 2.15 9.09
C ALA A 111 -12.97 3.16 10.25
N ALA A 112 -12.30 4.30 10.09
CA ALA A 112 -12.26 5.38 11.08
C ALA A 112 -13.64 6.01 11.31
N VAL A 113 -14.42 6.24 10.24
CA VAL A 113 -15.80 6.73 10.35
C VAL A 113 -16.68 5.71 11.08
N GLY A 114 -16.58 4.42 10.72
CA GLY A 114 -17.34 3.36 11.38
C GLY A 114 -17.07 3.29 12.89
N ILE A 115 -15.79 3.37 13.30
CA ILE A 115 -15.42 3.40 14.72
C ILE A 115 -15.92 4.66 15.41
N SER A 116 -15.76 5.82 14.78
CA SER A 116 -16.16 7.11 15.35
C SER A 116 -17.67 7.19 15.59
N LEU A 117 -18.47 6.68 14.65
CA LEU A 117 -19.92 6.59 14.81
C LEU A 117 -20.30 5.69 16.00
N THR A 118 -19.72 4.48 16.08
CA THR A 118 -19.97 3.57 17.22
C THR A 118 -19.55 4.20 18.56
N GLN A 119 -18.45 4.95 18.62
CA GLN A 119 -18.02 5.64 19.84
C GLN A 119 -18.94 6.81 20.24
N SER A 120 -19.49 7.51 19.25
CA SER A 120 -20.40 8.64 19.46
C SER A 120 -21.84 8.23 19.77
N GLU A 121 -22.24 7.00 19.46
CA GLU A 121 -23.62 6.50 19.53
C GLU A 121 -24.27 6.75 20.89
N GLY A 122 -23.55 6.47 21.99
CA GLY A 122 -24.05 6.67 23.36
C GLY A 122 -24.29 8.13 23.73
N ILE A 123 -23.67 9.09 23.03
CA ILE A 123 -23.88 10.54 23.21
C ILE A 123 -24.95 11.05 22.25
N VAL A 124 -24.94 10.60 20.99
CA VAL A 124 -25.88 11.07 19.95
C VAL A 124 -27.29 10.52 20.18
N MET A 125 -27.41 9.31 20.72
CA MET A 125 -28.70 8.66 21.05
C MET A 125 -29.71 8.67 19.88
N GLY A 126 -29.23 8.41 18.66
CA GLY A 126 -30.08 8.34 17.45
C GLY A 126 -30.54 9.69 16.89
N HIS A 127 -30.11 10.81 17.46
CA HIS A 127 -30.39 12.15 16.91
C HIS A 127 -29.62 12.38 15.59
N PRO A 128 -30.05 13.35 14.76
CA PRO A 128 -29.38 13.64 13.50
C PRO A 128 -27.90 13.99 13.70
N VAL A 129 -27.02 13.32 12.95
CA VAL A 129 -25.58 13.55 12.94
C VAL A 129 -25.07 13.70 11.51
N THR A 130 -24.37 14.79 11.25
CA THR A 130 -23.63 14.98 10.00
C THR A 130 -22.18 14.57 10.21
N VAL A 131 -21.70 13.61 9.45
CA VAL A 131 -20.29 13.17 9.47
C VAL A 131 -19.52 13.92 8.39
N MET A 132 -18.50 14.67 8.81
CA MET A 132 -17.59 15.40 7.94
C MET A 132 -16.29 14.62 7.80
N VAL A 133 -15.93 14.22 6.58
CA VAL A 133 -14.74 13.38 6.31
C VAL A 133 -14.08 13.80 4.98
N PRO A 134 -12.74 13.80 4.86
CA PRO A 134 -12.06 14.23 3.62
C PRO A 134 -12.21 13.27 2.43
N HIS A 135 -12.55 12.01 2.71
CA HIS A 135 -12.70 10.95 1.71
C HIS A 135 -14.16 10.66 1.36
N SER A 136 -14.42 10.25 0.13
CA SER A 136 -15.76 9.87 -0.36
C SER A 136 -16.16 8.47 0.14
N VAL A 137 -16.43 8.35 1.45
CA VAL A 137 -16.74 7.09 2.14
C VAL A 137 -17.92 6.34 1.51
N GLU A 138 -18.97 7.06 1.11
CA GLU A 138 -20.15 6.46 0.46
C GLU A 138 -19.80 5.77 -0.85
N ILE A 139 -19.02 6.45 -1.71
CA ILE A 139 -18.55 5.91 -2.99
C ILE A 139 -17.65 4.69 -2.77
N LEU A 140 -16.78 4.74 -1.75
CA LEU A 140 -15.89 3.62 -1.42
C LEU A 140 -16.65 2.38 -0.94
N LEU A 141 -17.74 2.55 -0.20
CA LEU A 141 -18.57 1.42 0.25
C LEU A 141 -19.42 0.85 -0.89
N THR A 142 -19.95 1.70 -1.77
CA THR A 142 -20.91 1.29 -2.81
C THR A 142 -20.27 0.84 -4.12
N ARG A 143 -19.15 1.45 -4.54
CA ARG A 143 -18.54 1.22 -5.87
C ARG A 143 -17.20 0.50 -5.82
N SER A 144 -16.45 0.62 -4.73
CA SER A 144 -15.13 0.00 -4.67
C SER A 144 -15.32 -1.51 -4.65
N ARG A 145 -14.53 -2.24 -5.45
CA ARG A 145 -14.36 -3.68 -5.27
C ARG A 145 -13.66 -3.88 -3.93
N THR A 146 -14.43 -3.92 -2.84
CA THR A 146 -13.98 -4.07 -1.45
C THR A 146 -13.47 -5.49 -1.17
N GLN A 147 -12.88 -6.15 -2.16
CA GLN A 147 -12.24 -7.47 -2.09
C GLN A 147 -11.26 -7.57 -0.91
N HIS A 148 -10.71 -6.42 -0.52
CA HIS A 148 -9.73 -6.21 0.54
C HIS A 148 -10.34 -6.18 1.96
N MET A 149 -11.66 -6.08 2.08
CA MET A 149 -12.40 -6.19 3.34
C MET A 149 -13.16 -7.52 3.37
N THR A 150 -13.19 -8.18 4.52
CA THR A 150 -14.06 -9.36 4.68
C THR A 150 -15.53 -8.94 4.57
N GLY A 151 -16.39 -9.81 4.04
CA GLY A 151 -17.83 -9.51 3.93
C GLY A 151 -18.46 -9.08 5.26
N ALA A 152 -18.12 -9.74 6.36
CA ALA A 152 -18.58 -9.35 7.69
C ALA A 152 -18.17 -7.92 8.10
N ARG A 153 -16.98 -7.47 7.70
CA ARG A 153 -16.49 -6.12 7.99
C ARG A 153 -17.19 -5.09 7.11
N LEU A 154 -17.36 -5.39 5.83
CA LEU A 154 -18.12 -4.57 4.90
C LEU A 154 -19.55 -4.35 5.41
N THR A 155 -20.27 -5.43 5.68
CA THR A 155 -21.65 -5.37 6.18
C THR A 155 -21.74 -4.56 7.46
N ARG A 156 -20.75 -4.68 8.36
CA ARG A 156 -20.70 -3.86 9.57
C ARG A 156 -20.57 -2.36 9.25
N TYR A 157 -19.66 -1.98 8.36
CA TYR A 157 -19.49 -0.58 7.98
C TYR A 157 -20.70 -0.04 7.22
N GLU A 158 -21.26 -0.79 6.27
CA GLU A 158 -22.48 -0.42 5.55
C GLU A 158 -23.65 -0.19 6.52
N THR A 159 -23.83 -1.10 7.49
CA THR A 159 -24.92 -0.99 8.47
C THR A 159 -24.81 0.26 9.32
N VAL A 160 -23.60 0.56 9.82
CA VAL A 160 -23.36 1.71 10.71
C VAL A 160 -23.34 3.04 9.95
N ILE A 161 -22.81 3.05 8.73
CA ILE A 161 -22.53 4.28 7.99
C ILE A 161 -23.69 4.65 7.05
N LEU A 162 -24.23 3.67 6.32
CA LEU A 162 -25.28 3.87 5.31
C LEU A 162 -26.66 3.41 5.80
N GLY A 163 -26.71 2.45 6.73
CA GLY A 163 -27.97 1.89 7.24
C GLY A 163 -28.66 2.75 8.30
N SER A 164 -27.93 3.65 8.97
CA SER A 164 -28.47 4.50 10.03
C SER A 164 -29.17 5.74 9.46
N PRO A 165 -30.50 5.90 9.62
CA PRO A 165 -31.25 7.00 8.99
C PRO A 165 -30.94 8.38 9.57
N ASN A 166 -30.36 8.43 10.77
CA ASN A 166 -29.94 9.65 11.44
C ASN A 166 -28.52 10.11 11.02
N VAL A 167 -27.81 9.34 10.19
CA VAL A 167 -26.45 9.66 9.75
C VAL A 167 -26.50 10.28 8.35
N GLN A 168 -25.87 11.44 8.19
CA GLN A 168 -25.65 12.07 6.89
C GLN A 168 -24.15 12.24 6.64
N LEU A 169 -23.66 11.74 5.52
CA LEU A 169 -22.26 11.92 5.11
C LEU A 169 -22.11 13.22 4.35
N LYS A 170 -21.05 13.98 4.67
CA LYS A 170 -20.61 15.14 3.89
C LYS A 170 -19.09 15.13 3.77
N ARG A 171 -18.62 15.48 2.57
CA ARG A 171 -17.19 15.59 2.31
C ARG A 171 -16.66 16.92 2.84
N CYS A 172 -15.50 16.90 3.49
CA CYS A 172 -14.76 18.10 3.91
C CYS A 172 -13.28 17.93 3.58
N THR A 173 -12.82 18.58 2.51
CA THR A 173 -11.49 18.33 1.91
C THR A 173 -10.33 18.66 2.84
N THR A 174 -10.51 19.64 3.74
CA THR A 174 -9.45 20.11 4.63
C THR A 174 -9.95 20.16 6.06
N LEU A 175 -9.38 19.31 6.92
CA LEU A 175 -9.57 19.37 8.37
C LEU A 175 -8.23 19.74 9.02
N ASN A 176 -8.25 20.74 9.90
CA ASN A 176 -7.10 21.09 10.73
C ASN A 176 -6.70 19.88 11.59
N PRO A 177 -5.45 19.38 11.51
CA PRO A 177 -5.05 18.17 12.24
C PRO A 177 -5.09 18.27 13.77
N ALA A 178 -5.10 19.47 14.33
CA ALA A 178 -5.12 19.71 15.77
C ALA A 178 -6.54 19.83 16.32
N THR A 179 -7.43 20.53 15.60
CA THR A 179 -8.82 20.76 16.05
C THR A 179 -9.84 19.84 15.39
N LEU A 180 -9.46 19.20 14.28
CA LEU A 180 -10.33 18.46 13.35
C LEU A 180 -11.47 19.30 12.77
N PHE A 181 -11.35 20.62 12.79
CA PHE A 181 -12.32 21.53 12.17
C PHE A 181 -11.88 21.91 10.77
N PRO A 182 -12.81 22.32 9.89
CA PRO A 182 -12.47 22.88 8.60
C PRO A 182 -11.51 24.08 8.78
N GLY A 183 -10.47 24.19 7.95
CA GLY A 183 -9.60 25.37 7.95
C GLY A 183 -10.36 26.65 7.56
N GLU A 184 -9.79 27.83 7.78
CA GLU A 184 -10.45 29.12 7.46
C GLU A 184 -10.81 29.27 5.97
N ASN A 185 -10.14 28.51 5.08
CA ASN A 185 -10.41 28.44 3.64
C ASN A 185 -11.15 27.15 3.21
N ALA A 186 -11.59 26.32 4.15
CA ALA A 186 -12.32 25.10 3.83
C ALA A 186 -13.79 25.46 3.58
N GLU A 187 -14.11 25.78 2.33
CA GLU A 187 -15.49 25.97 1.91
C GLU A 187 -16.30 24.70 2.20
N ILE A 188 -17.33 24.83 3.03
CA ILE A 188 -18.27 23.75 3.42
C ILE A 188 -19.30 23.50 2.29
N GLU A 189 -19.21 24.23 1.18
CA GLU A 189 -20.10 24.14 0.03
C GLU A 189 -19.35 23.45 -1.12
N ASN A 190 -19.89 22.30 -1.57
CA ASN A 190 -19.57 21.59 -2.82
C ASN A 190 -18.13 21.78 -3.35
N ALA A 191 -17.14 21.38 -2.54
CA ALA A 191 -15.74 21.53 -2.89
C ALA A 191 -15.35 20.69 -4.13
N GLU A 192 -15.37 21.31 -5.31
CA GLU A 192 -14.84 20.76 -6.56
C GLU A 192 -13.31 20.95 -6.73
N ASP A 193 -12.61 21.68 -5.86
CA ASP A 193 -11.26 22.17 -6.22
C ASP A 193 -10.02 21.51 -5.59
N VAL A 194 -10.12 20.27 -5.11
CA VAL A 194 -8.98 19.32 -5.12
C VAL A 194 -9.51 17.92 -5.41
N GLU A 195 -9.28 17.46 -6.63
CA GLU A 195 -9.79 16.19 -7.19
C GLU A 195 -9.10 14.96 -6.57
N HIS A 196 -9.24 14.74 -5.26
CA HIS A 196 -8.85 13.47 -4.64
C HIS A 196 -9.90 12.42 -5.02
N ASP A 197 -9.58 11.61 -6.04
CA ASP A 197 -10.37 10.45 -6.44
C ASP A 197 -10.00 9.24 -5.58
N CYS A 198 -10.82 9.00 -4.55
CA CYS A 198 -10.62 7.89 -3.64
C CYS A 198 -10.60 6.51 -4.34
N LEU A 199 -11.29 6.36 -5.48
CA LEU A 199 -11.36 5.08 -6.20
C LEU A 199 -10.03 4.81 -6.90
N GLN A 200 -9.52 5.77 -7.68
CA GLN A 200 -8.23 5.64 -8.36
C GLN A 200 -7.09 5.38 -7.38
N VAL A 201 -7.05 6.12 -6.27
CA VAL A 201 -6.04 5.94 -5.22
C VAL A 201 -6.12 4.54 -4.61
N THR A 202 -7.33 4.04 -4.35
CA THR A 202 -7.52 2.70 -3.77
C THR A 202 -7.08 1.62 -4.74
N GLU A 203 -7.42 1.75 -6.03
CA GLU A 203 -7.00 0.82 -7.07
C GLU A 203 -5.47 0.79 -7.22
N PHE A 204 -4.84 1.97 -7.31
CA PHE A 204 -3.38 2.09 -7.37
C PHE A 204 -2.68 1.48 -6.16
N CYS A 205 -3.21 1.70 -4.95
CA CYS A 205 -2.60 1.20 -3.72
C CYS A 205 -2.81 -0.31 -3.51
N THR A 206 -3.78 -0.94 -4.15
CA THR A 206 -4.15 -2.34 -3.88
C THR A 206 -3.58 -3.32 -4.89
N LYS A 207 -3.12 -2.82 -6.04
CA LYS A 207 -2.46 -3.63 -7.07
C LYS A 207 -0.94 -3.43 -7.05
N PRO A 208 -0.15 -4.44 -7.45
CA PRO A 208 1.29 -4.28 -7.60
C PRO A 208 1.66 -3.30 -8.72
N ARG A 209 0.85 -3.24 -9.79
CA ARG A 209 0.97 -2.30 -10.90
C ARG A 209 -0.42 -1.94 -11.45
N PRO A 210 -0.61 -0.73 -11.98
CA PRO A 210 -1.94 -0.23 -12.36
C PRO A 210 -2.54 -0.91 -13.59
N ASP A 211 -1.69 -1.33 -14.53
CA ASP A 211 -2.06 -1.87 -15.85
C ASP A 211 -2.24 -3.40 -15.86
N ILE A 212 -2.09 -4.07 -14.72
CA ILE A 212 -2.22 -5.52 -14.65
C ILE A 212 -3.64 -5.99 -14.95
N LYS A 213 -3.75 -6.98 -15.82
CA LYS A 213 -5.03 -7.58 -16.23
C LYS A 213 -5.15 -9.02 -15.74
N ASP A 214 -6.39 -9.43 -15.45
CA ASP A 214 -6.79 -10.81 -15.17
C ASP A 214 -7.24 -11.57 -16.43
N THR A 215 -7.22 -10.89 -17.58
CA THR A 215 -7.54 -11.42 -18.90
C THR A 215 -6.34 -11.28 -19.84
N LYS A 216 -6.30 -12.16 -20.87
CA LYS A 216 -5.23 -12.19 -21.87
C LYS A 216 -5.03 -10.81 -22.52
N LEU A 217 -3.78 -10.44 -22.78
CA LEU A 217 -3.41 -9.26 -23.57
C LEU A 217 -3.73 -9.42 -25.07
N ASP A 218 -3.44 -8.37 -25.83
CA ASP A 218 -3.66 -8.27 -27.29
C ASP A 218 -2.74 -9.24 -28.07
N GLU A 219 -3.06 -9.51 -29.34
CA GLU A 219 -2.48 -10.62 -30.14
C GLU A 219 -0.95 -10.68 -30.29
N ASN A 220 -0.22 -9.59 -29.98
CA ASN A 220 1.25 -9.53 -30.08
C ASN A 220 1.96 -9.89 -28.76
N ASP A 221 1.24 -10.44 -27.78
CA ASP A 221 1.80 -10.83 -26.49
C ASP A 221 2.53 -12.17 -26.54
N GLN A 222 3.59 -12.29 -25.75
CA GLN A 222 4.19 -13.58 -25.46
C GLN A 222 3.30 -14.33 -24.47
N ILE A 223 2.93 -15.58 -24.80
CA ILE A 223 2.15 -16.42 -23.89
C ILE A 223 3.07 -17.40 -23.18
N VAL A 224 3.05 -17.33 -21.85
CA VAL A 224 3.87 -18.16 -20.98
C VAL A 224 2.97 -18.91 -20.00
N PHE A 225 3.30 -20.17 -19.75
CA PHE A 225 2.65 -21.04 -18.78
C PHE A 225 3.63 -21.32 -17.66
N VAL A 226 3.19 -21.12 -16.42
CA VAL A 226 3.98 -21.37 -15.22
C VAL A 226 3.34 -22.47 -14.39
N ASP A 227 4.18 -23.35 -13.88
CA ASP A 227 3.75 -24.39 -12.95
C ASP A 227 4.90 -24.81 -12.02
N GLY A 228 4.53 -25.39 -10.89
CA GLY A 228 5.43 -25.97 -9.90
C GLY A 228 5.12 -27.45 -9.62
N SER A 229 6.13 -28.24 -9.25
CA SER A 229 5.91 -29.64 -8.88
C SER A 229 6.68 -30.05 -7.62
N CYS A 230 5.93 -30.47 -6.59
CA CYS A 230 6.50 -30.89 -5.31
C CYS A 230 6.28 -32.39 -5.08
N LEU A 231 7.33 -33.20 -5.14
CA LEU A 231 7.26 -34.66 -5.10
C LEU A 231 8.17 -35.25 -4.02
N ARG A 232 7.86 -36.46 -3.54
CA ARG A 232 8.79 -37.25 -2.73
C ARG A 232 9.59 -38.19 -3.62
N ASP A 233 10.88 -38.27 -3.40
CA ASP A 233 11.72 -39.26 -4.05
C ASP A 233 11.57 -40.65 -3.42
N GLY A 234 12.26 -41.65 -3.99
CA GLY A 234 12.24 -43.03 -3.49
C GLY A 234 12.81 -43.21 -2.08
N MET A 235 13.48 -42.20 -1.52
CA MET A 235 13.96 -42.17 -0.13
C MET A 235 13.03 -41.37 0.80
N GLY A 236 11.90 -40.87 0.28
CA GLY A 236 10.92 -40.09 1.02
C GLY A 236 11.28 -38.61 1.20
N ILE A 237 12.37 -38.14 0.60
CA ILE A 237 12.83 -36.75 0.66
C ILE A 237 11.98 -35.91 -0.30
N LEU A 238 11.46 -34.78 0.19
CA LEU A 238 10.71 -33.85 -0.65
C LEU A 238 11.67 -33.16 -1.63
N LYS A 239 11.26 -33.01 -2.87
CA LYS A 239 11.93 -32.22 -3.91
C LYS A 239 10.89 -31.33 -4.56
N ALA A 240 11.28 -30.11 -4.87
CA ALA A 240 10.44 -29.12 -5.53
C ALA A 240 11.11 -28.66 -6.82
N GLY A 241 10.33 -28.14 -7.75
CA GLY A 241 10.84 -27.61 -9.01
C GLY A 241 9.77 -26.79 -9.70
N TYR A 242 10.20 -26.01 -10.68
CA TYR A 242 9.32 -25.11 -11.42
C TYR A 242 9.56 -25.26 -12.91
N ALA A 243 8.59 -24.82 -13.70
CA ALA A 243 8.71 -24.68 -15.13
C ALA A 243 8.07 -23.37 -15.61
N VAL A 244 8.73 -22.78 -16.60
CA VAL A 244 8.28 -21.63 -17.38
C VAL A 244 8.34 -22.05 -18.84
N CYS A 245 7.18 -22.26 -19.45
CA CYS A 245 7.08 -22.85 -20.78
C CYS A 245 6.23 -21.98 -21.71
N THR A 246 6.50 -22.08 -23.00
CA THR A 246 5.50 -21.80 -24.03
C THR A 246 4.80 -23.11 -24.41
N VAL A 247 3.75 -23.08 -25.23
CA VAL A 247 3.13 -24.33 -25.74
C VAL A 247 4.10 -25.15 -26.60
N THR A 248 5.14 -24.51 -27.14
CA THR A 248 6.07 -25.12 -28.10
C THR A 248 7.43 -25.49 -27.52
N GLY A 249 7.78 -25.03 -26.31
CA GLY A 249 9.11 -25.25 -25.74
C GLY A 249 9.28 -24.73 -24.32
N VAL A 250 10.42 -25.10 -23.70
CA VAL A 250 10.77 -24.75 -22.31
C VAL A 250 11.66 -23.52 -22.32
N LEU A 251 11.17 -22.39 -21.77
CA LEU A 251 12.01 -21.21 -21.61
C LEU A 251 13.03 -21.46 -20.48
N GLU A 252 12.53 -21.92 -19.34
CA GLU A 252 13.35 -22.31 -18.20
C GLU A 252 12.60 -23.25 -17.29
N ALA A 253 13.24 -24.30 -16.80
CA ALA A 253 12.69 -25.18 -15.77
C ALA A 253 13.81 -25.77 -14.93
N SER A 254 13.61 -25.87 -13.63
CA SER A 254 14.66 -26.40 -12.74
C SER A 254 14.06 -27.07 -11.52
N TRP A 255 14.78 -28.06 -10.99
CA TRP A 255 14.63 -28.46 -9.60
C TRP A 255 15.20 -27.40 -8.65
N LEU A 256 14.68 -27.36 -7.43
CA LEU A 256 15.07 -26.41 -6.38
C LEU A 256 15.84 -27.11 -5.27
N GLN A 257 17.00 -26.56 -4.91
CA GLN A 257 17.85 -27.08 -3.84
C GLN A 257 17.44 -26.46 -2.49
N GLY A 258 17.13 -27.30 -1.50
CA GLY A 258 16.86 -26.87 -0.12
C GLY A 258 15.51 -26.18 0.13
N VAL A 259 14.61 -26.17 -0.86
CA VAL A 259 13.29 -25.54 -0.78
C VAL A 259 12.20 -26.58 -1.00
N TYR A 260 11.24 -26.67 -0.06
CA TYR A 260 10.34 -27.82 0.04
C TYR A 260 8.89 -27.38 0.31
N SER A 261 8.23 -26.80 -0.69
CA SER A 261 6.80 -26.48 -0.59
C SER A 261 6.16 -26.24 -1.96
N ALA A 262 4.98 -26.83 -2.17
CA ALA A 262 4.15 -26.59 -3.35
C ALA A 262 3.82 -25.10 -3.58
N GLN A 263 3.70 -24.31 -2.51
CA GLN A 263 3.47 -22.87 -2.67
C GLN A 263 4.72 -22.12 -3.13
N VAL A 264 5.92 -22.61 -2.79
CA VAL A 264 7.15 -21.87 -3.10
C VAL A 264 7.58 -22.08 -4.54
N GLU A 265 7.45 -23.30 -5.06
CA GLU A 265 7.73 -23.58 -6.48
C GLU A 265 6.88 -22.74 -7.43
N GLU A 266 5.60 -22.56 -7.11
CA GLU A 266 4.68 -21.69 -7.84
C GLU A 266 5.15 -20.23 -7.84
N LEU A 267 5.52 -19.72 -6.67
CA LEU A 267 6.08 -18.37 -6.56
C LEU A 267 7.38 -18.21 -7.33
N VAL A 268 8.25 -19.22 -7.31
CA VAL A 268 9.51 -19.19 -8.06
C VAL A 268 9.22 -19.23 -9.56
N ALA A 269 8.31 -20.09 -10.03
CA ALA A 269 7.89 -20.15 -11.43
C ALA A 269 7.41 -18.78 -11.92
N PHE A 270 6.57 -18.13 -11.12
CA PHE A 270 6.07 -16.78 -11.38
C PHE A 270 7.17 -15.72 -11.45
N THR A 271 8.04 -15.67 -10.44
CA THR A 271 9.16 -14.74 -10.37
C THR A 271 10.06 -14.89 -11.60
N ARG A 272 10.38 -16.14 -11.97
CA ARG A 272 11.19 -16.45 -13.15
C ARG A 272 10.51 -16.08 -14.45
N ALA A 273 9.21 -16.33 -14.59
CA ALA A 273 8.46 -15.91 -15.78
C ALA A 273 8.48 -14.39 -15.96
N CYS A 274 8.33 -13.62 -14.87
CA CYS A 274 8.44 -12.16 -14.93
C CYS A 274 9.84 -11.70 -15.35
N GLN A 275 10.89 -12.33 -14.82
CA GLN A 275 12.28 -12.01 -15.15
C GLN A 275 12.63 -12.35 -16.60
N LEU A 276 12.21 -13.52 -17.08
CA LEU A 276 12.42 -13.95 -18.46
C LEU A 276 11.62 -13.10 -19.45
N SER A 277 10.54 -12.47 -18.99
CA SER A 277 9.68 -11.62 -19.79
C SER A 277 9.98 -10.13 -19.65
N ALA A 278 11.16 -9.77 -19.14
CA ALA A 278 11.55 -8.38 -18.94
C ALA A 278 11.45 -7.57 -20.25
N LEU A 279 10.89 -6.36 -20.16
CA LEU A 279 10.67 -5.45 -21.29
C LEU A 279 9.73 -5.96 -22.41
N MET A 280 9.08 -7.12 -22.22
CA MET A 280 8.14 -7.69 -23.19
C MET A 280 6.68 -7.55 -22.73
N LYS A 281 5.75 -7.64 -23.68
CA LYS A 281 4.33 -7.82 -23.40
C LYS A 281 4.06 -9.31 -23.17
N VAL A 282 3.56 -9.69 -22.00
CA VAL A 282 3.41 -11.11 -21.63
C VAL A 282 2.06 -11.42 -20.99
N THR A 283 1.43 -12.50 -21.42
CA THR A 283 0.35 -13.15 -20.66
C THR A 283 0.89 -14.40 -19.97
N ILE A 284 0.85 -14.40 -18.64
CA ILE A 284 1.26 -15.51 -17.79
C ILE A 284 0.01 -16.29 -17.34
N TYR A 285 -0.09 -17.54 -17.77
CA TYR A 285 -1.11 -18.48 -17.31
C TYR A 285 -0.60 -19.28 -16.13
N THR A 286 -1.42 -19.37 -15.08
CA THR A 286 -1.16 -20.20 -13.90
C THR A 286 -2.40 -20.97 -13.48
N ASP A 287 -2.22 -22.18 -12.97
CA ASP A 287 -3.26 -22.89 -12.25
C ASP A 287 -3.18 -22.71 -10.72
N SER A 288 -2.23 -21.91 -10.23
CA SER A 288 -2.07 -21.54 -8.83
C SER A 288 -3.07 -20.47 -8.39
N GLN A 289 -4.05 -20.84 -7.56
CA GLN A 289 -4.95 -19.85 -6.95
C GLN A 289 -4.19 -18.91 -5.99
N TYR A 290 -3.13 -19.43 -5.36
CA TYR A 290 -2.32 -18.67 -4.43
C TYR A 290 -1.46 -17.62 -5.15
N GLY A 291 -0.77 -18.01 -6.24
CA GLY A 291 -0.01 -17.08 -7.08
C GLY A 291 -0.90 -15.98 -7.67
N PHE A 292 -2.04 -16.37 -8.24
CA PHE A 292 -3.03 -15.42 -8.76
C PHE A 292 -3.51 -14.43 -7.68
N GLY A 293 -3.86 -14.92 -6.49
CA GLY A 293 -4.32 -14.07 -5.39
C GLY A 293 -3.25 -13.13 -4.83
N ILE A 294 -1.97 -13.50 -4.87
CA ILE A 294 -0.88 -12.58 -4.49
C ILE A 294 -0.85 -11.38 -5.44
N VAL A 295 -0.99 -11.64 -6.73
CA VAL A 295 -0.91 -10.61 -7.77
C VAL A 295 -2.12 -9.70 -7.76
N HIS A 296 -3.33 -10.26 -7.62
CA HIS A 296 -4.58 -9.52 -7.79
C HIS A 296 -5.28 -9.11 -6.49
N ASP A 297 -5.15 -9.90 -5.42
CA ASP A 297 -6.03 -9.75 -4.25
C ASP A 297 -5.30 -9.22 -3.02
N PHE A 298 -4.18 -9.81 -2.60
CA PHE A 298 -3.64 -9.56 -1.25
C PHE A 298 -2.13 -9.32 -1.15
N GLY A 299 -1.33 -9.55 -2.19
CA GLY A 299 0.13 -9.39 -2.11
C GLY A 299 0.55 -7.96 -1.79
N GLN A 300 -0.02 -6.97 -2.49
CA GLN A 300 0.30 -5.56 -2.26
C GLN A 300 -0.13 -5.08 -0.86
N LEU A 301 -1.26 -5.57 -0.36
CA LEU A 301 -1.71 -5.29 1.02
C LEU A 301 -0.77 -5.90 2.05
N TRP A 302 -0.27 -7.12 1.83
CA TRP A 302 0.73 -7.71 2.71
C TRP A 302 2.03 -6.92 2.68
N SER A 303 2.43 -6.37 1.53
CA SER A 303 3.58 -5.46 1.45
C SER A 303 3.39 -4.23 2.34
N GLN A 304 2.21 -3.61 2.31
CA GLN A 304 1.85 -2.48 3.19
C GLN A 304 1.85 -2.84 4.69
N ARG A 305 1.64 -4.12 5.03
CA ARG A 305 1.74 -4.65 6.41
C ARG A 305 3.16 -4.96 6.86
N GLY A 306 4.15 -4.83 5.98
CA GLY A 306 5.48 -5.39 6.23
C GLY A 306 5.48 -6.92 6.26
N PHE A 307 4.57 -7.56 5.51
CA PHE A 307 4.39 -9.02 5.43
C PHE A 307 4.05 -9.66 6.78
N LEU A 308 3.17 -9.01 7.55
CA LEU A 308 2.63 -9.52 8.80
C LEU A 308 1.16 -9.94 8.64
N THR A 309 0.78 -11.02 9.31
CA THR A 309 -0.60 -11.49 9.45
C THR A 309 -1.39 -10.60 10.40
N SER A 310 -2.71 -10.81 10.49
CA SER A 310 -3.56 -10.09 11.45
C SER A 310 -3.19 -10.34 12.92
N SER A 311 -2.54 -11.47 13.23
CA SER A 311 -2.01 -11.78 14.56
C SER A 311 -0.60 -11.22 14.80
N GLY A 312 -0.01 -10.50 13.83
CA GLY A 312 1.34 -9.94 13.93
C GLY A 312 2.46 -10.94 13.66
N SER A 313 2.15 -12.18 13.29
CA SER A 313 3.15 -13.17 12.87
C SER A 313 3.58 -12.94 11.41
N PRO A 314 4.79 -13.32 11.01
CA PRO A 314 5.21 -13.21 9.61
C PRO A 314 4.32 -14.03 8.67
N VAL A 315 4.00 -13.46 7.51
CA VAL A 315 3.36 -14.19 6.41
C VAL A 315 4.32 -15.25 5.90
N LYS A 316 3.82 -16.48 5.75
CA LYS A 316 4.59 -17.60 5.20
C LYS A 316 5.12 -17.23 3.81
N ASN A 317 6.40 -17.48 3.57
CA ASN A 317 7.10 -17.14 2.32
C ASN A 317 7.15 -15.63 1.99
N GLY A 318 7.00 -14.73 2.97
CA GLY A 318 6.93 -13.28 2.74
C GLY A 318 8.05 -12.69 1.90
N GLU A 319 9.28 -13.20 2.01
CA GLU A 319 10.41 -12.75 1.16
C GLU A 319 10.21 -13.07 -0.32
N ARG A 320 9.70 -14.26 -0.65
CA ARG A 320 9.40 -14.66 -2.03
C ARG A 320 8.24 -13.88 -2.62
N ILE A 321 7.25 -13.55 -1.79
CA ILE A 321 6.13 -12.68 -2.21
C ILE A 321 6.67 -11.28 -2.51
N ARG A 322 7.55 -10.75 -1.66
CA ARG A 322 8.21 -9.46 -1.90
C ARG A 322 9.00 -9.47 -3.20
N GLU A 323 9.76 -10.52 -3.45
CA GLU A 323 10.51 -10.72 -4.69
C GLU A 323 9.57 -10.71 -5.90
N LEU A 324 8.47 -11.48 -5.86
CA LEU A 324 7.46 -11.50 -6.93
C LEU A 324 6.85 -10.12 -7.20
N LEU A 325 6.48 -9.38 -6.15
CA LEU A 325 5.92 -8.03 -6.27
C LEU A 325 6.92 -7.03 -6.89
N HIS A 326 8.23 -7.28 -6.73
CA HIS A 326 9.27 -6.50 -7.40
C HIS A 326 9.44 -6.95 -8.86
N THR A 327 9.55 -8.25 -9.13
CA THR A 327 9.80 -8.76 -10.50
C THR A 327 8.62 -8.57 -11.44
N ILE A 328 7.39 -8.51 -10.94
CA ILE A 328 6.20 -8.26 -11.78
C ILE A 328 6.20 -6.87 -12.45
N GLN A 329 7.09 -5.97 -12.01
CA GLN A 329 7.32 -4.69 -12.65
C GLN A 329 8.22 -4.80 -13.91
N MET A 330 8.95 -5.90 -14.09
CA MET A 330 9.94 -6.05 -15.16
C MET A 330 9.35 -6.16 -16.58
N PRO A 331 8.22 -6.87 -16.81
CA PRO A 331 7.60 -6.88 -18.14
C PRO A 331 7.01 -5.52 -18.50
N ALA A 332 7.06 -5.14 -19.78
CA ALA A 332 6.50 -3.88 -20.27
C ALA A 332 4.98 -3.82 -20.04
N GLU A 333 4.26 -4.89 -20.38
CA GLU A 333 2.85 -5.10 -20.05
C GLU A 333 2.66 -6.54 -19.58
N VAL A 334 1.82 -6.76 -18.57
CA VAL A 334 1.59 -8.11 -18.03
C VAL A 334 0.11 -8.37 -17.75
N ALA A 335 -0.35 -9.53 -18.20
CA ALA A 335 -1.57 -10.16 -17.71
C ALA A 335 -1.23 -11.42 -16.94
N VAL A 336 -1.89 -11.63 -15.79
CA VAL A 336 -1.80 -12.87 -15.02
C VAL A 336 -3.18 -13.51 -15.00
N VAL A 337 -3.32 -14.63 -15.71
CA VAL A 337 -4.60 -15.26 -15.99
C VAL A 337 -4.68 -16.61 -15.29
N LYS A 338 -5.77 -16.82 -14.55
CA LYS A 338 -6.05 -18.10 -13.90
C LYS A 338 -6.58 -19.11 -14.93
N CYS A 339 -5.94 -20.27 -15.04
CA CYS A 339 -6.46 -21.43 -15.77
C CYS A 339 -6.83 -22.57 -14.83
N SER A 340 -7.62 -23.53 -15.32
CA SER A 340 -8.04 -24.70 -14.56
C SER A 340 -6.94 -25.75 -14.55
N ALA A 341 -6.60 -26.26 -13.37
CA ALA A 341 -5.64 -27.36 -13.22
C ALA A 341 -6.21 -28.67 -13.78
N HIS A 342 -5.33 -29.51 -14.34
CA HIS A 342 -5.60 -30.91 -14.73
C HIS A 342 -6.87 -31.12 -15.59
N THR A 343 -7.13 -30.21 -16.52
CA THR A 343 -8.20 -30.39 -17.50
C THR A 343 -7.80 -31.44 -18.54
N LYS A 344 -8.78 -32.19 -19.07
CA LYS A 344 -8.59 -33.02 -20.29
C LYS A 344 -8.80 -32.19 -21.57
N GLY A 345 -8.73 -30.86 -21.45
CA GLY A 345 -8.97 -29.94 -22.54
C GLY A 345 -7.92 -30.08 -23.62
N GLN A 346 -8.32 -29.84 -24.87
CA GLN A 346 -7.43 -29.80 -26.04
C GLN A 346 -7.26 -28.36 -26.55
N ASP A 347 -7.76 -27.38 -25.81
CA ASP A 347 -7.55 -25.97 -26.11
C ASP A 347 -6.11 -25.57 -25.78
N TYR A 348 -5.68 -24.47 -26.40
CA TYR A 348 -4.31 -23.95 -26.30
C TYR A 348 -3.85 -23.76 -24.84
N VAL A 349 -4.74 -23.28 -23.96
CA VAL A 349 -4.41 -23.02 -22.56
C VAL A 349 -4.25 -24.33 -21.78
N SER A 350 -5.19 -25.27 -21.94
CA SER A 350 -5.10 -26.59 -21.30
C SER A 350 -3.84 -27.35 -21.72
N LEU A 351 -3.47 -27.29 -23.00
CA LEU A 351 -2.24 -27.92 -23.50
C LEU A 351 -0.97 -27.28 -22.94
N GLY A 352 -0.90 -25.95 -22.90
CA GLY A 352 0.23 -25.22 -22.32
C GLY A 352 0.41 -25.50 -20.83
N ASN A 353 -0.68 -25.49 -20.05
CA ASN A 353 -0.63 -25.80 -18.62
C ASN A 353 -0.19 -27.25 -18.38
N ALA A 354 -0.77 -28.20 -19.12
CA ALA A 354 -0.39 -29.61 -19.01
C ALA A 354 1.08 -29.87 -19.40
N TYR A 355 1.63 -29.07 -20.32
CA TYR A 355 3.03 -29.13 -20.69
C TYR A 355 3.93 -28.57 -19.57
N ALA A 356 3.58 -27.43 -18.98
CA ALA A 356 4.30 -26.86 -17.83
C ALA A 356 4.34 -27.83 -16.63
N ASP A 357 3.21 -28.45 -16.28
CA ASP A 357 3.11 -29.48 -15.22
C ASP A 357 4.08 -30.64 -15.48
N GLN A 358 4.06 -31.19 -16.71
CA GLN A 358 4.93 -32.30 -17.09
C GLN A 358 6.41 -31.93 -17.01
N VAL A 359 6.78 -30.73 -17.45
CA VAL A 359 8.17 -30.26 -17.44
C VAL A 359 8.65 -30.01 -16.01
N ALA A 360 7.84 -29.37 -15.17
CA ALA A 360 8.17 -29.14 -13.76
C ALA A 360 8.39 -30.48 -13.05
N ARG A 361 7.45 -31.42 -13.24
CA ARG A 361 7.55 -32.79 -12.71
C ARG A 361 8.80 -33.52 -13.18
N PHE A 362 9.13 -33.42 -14.47
CA PHE A 362 10.31 -34.03 -15.06
C PHE A 362 11.61 -33.49 -14.46
N CYS A 363 11.72 -32.16 -14.28
CA CYS A 363 12.91 -31.54 -13.68
C CYS A 363 13.16 -32.03 -12.26
N VAL A 364 12.09 -32.21 -11.48
CA VAL A 364 12.15 -32.69 -10.09
C VAL A 364 12.59 -34.15 -9.99
N LEU A 365 12.03 -35.01 -10.85
CA LEU A 365 12.37 -36.43 -10.85
C LEU A 365 13.83 -36.67 -11.26
N ASN A 366 14.35 -35.86 -12.17
CA ASN A 366 15.70 -36.03 -12.71
C ASN A 366 16.75 -35.09 -12.08
N CYS A 367 16.34 -34.15 -11.23
CA CYS A 367 17.21 -33.12 -10.65
C CYS A 367 18.01 -32.35 -11.72
N ILE A 368 17.32 -31.87 -12.75
CA ILE A 368 17.93 -31.18 -13.89
C ILE A 368 17.48 -29.72 -13.98
N LEU A 369 18.31 -28.94 -14.66
CA LEU A 369 18.00 -27.60 -15.15
C LEU A 369 17.84 -27.70 -16.68
N LEU A 370 16.72 -27.20 -17.19
CA LEU A 370 16.43 -27.02 -18.61
C LEU A 370 16.34 -25.52 -18.87
N ARG A 371 17.03 -25.05 -19.90
CA ARG A 371 16.97 -23.66 -20.35
C ARG A 371 17.10 -23.67 -21.86
N ASP A 372 16.23 -22.94 -22.55
CA ASP A 372 16.44 -22.72 -23.98
C ASP A 372 17.73 -21.90 -24.16
N GLU A 373 18.59 -22.32 -25.09
CA GLU A 373 19.82 -21.58 -25.47
C GLU A 373 19.49 -20.23 -26.17
N TRP A 374 18.21 -19.87 -26.28
CA TRP A 374 17.70 -18.65 -26.90
C TRP A 374 17.56 -17.49 -25.89
N ASN A 375 18.70 -17.08 -25.35
CA ASN A 375 19.05 -15.72 -24.91
C ASN A 375 20.30 -15.85 -24.03
N SER A 376 21.44 -16.07 -24.67
CA SER A 376 22.73 -15.60 -24.16
C SER A 376 22.76 -14.06 -24.20
N ILE A 377 21.84 -13.42 -23.48
CA ILE A 377 22.11 -12.08 -22.96
C ILE A 377 23.16 -12.34 -21.88
N SER A 378 24.38 -11.92 -22.17
CA SER A 378 25.48 -11.89 -21.22
C SER A 378 24.97 -11.43 -19.85
N GLU A 379 25.35 -12.15 -18.80
CA GLU A 379 25.18 -11.74 -17.40
C GLU A 379 25.61 -10.27 -17.22
N GLN A 380 24.65 -9.37 -17.35
CA GLN A 380 24.66 -8.06 -16.73
C GLN A 380 23.33 -8.02 -15.99
N GLU A 381 23.42 -8.40 -14.72
CA GLU A 381 22.37 -8.20 -13.73
C GLU A 381 21.94 -6.73 -13.79
N LEU A 382 20.73 -6.46 -14.28
CA LEU A 382 20.10 -5.15 -14.14
C LEU A 382 19.83 -4.94 -12.64
N GLU A 383 20.43 -3.89 -12.08
CA GLU A 383 20.30 -3.56 -10.65
C GLU A 383 18.84 -3.16 -10.33
N PRO A 384 18.27 -3.56 -9.17
CA PRO A 384 16.89 -3.29 -8.77
C PRO A 384 16.45 -1.82 -8.87
N ALA A 385 17.41 -0.88 -8.80
CA ALA A 385 17.16 0.53 -9.00
C ALA A 385 16.63 0.83 -10.41
N GLU A 386 17.21 0.22 -11.46
CA GLU A 386 16.95 0.50 -12.88
C GLU A 386 15.51 0.16 -13.28
N ALA A 387 14.91 -0.85 -12.65
CA ALA A 387 13.51 -1.24 -12.88
C ALA A 387 12.48 -0.22 -12.36
N PHE A 388 12.86 0.71 -11.46
CA PHE A 388 11.93 1.65 -10.82
C PHE A 388 12.05 3.10 -11.30
N ALA A 389 13.14 3.48 -11.99
CA ALA A 389 13.25 4.79 -12.65
C ALA A 389 12.07 5.08 -13.60
N LEU A 390 11.41 4.03 -14.08
CA LEU A 390 10.19 4.02 -14.91
C LEU A 390 8.90 4.48 -14.22
N LYS A 391 8.89 4.83 -12.92
CA LYS A 391 7.66 5.32 -12.24
C LYS A 391 7.45 6.84 -12.24
N VAL A 392 8.43 7.63 -12.69
CA VAL A 392 8.32 9.11 -12.73
C VAL A 392 8.63 9.67 -14.11
N VAL A 393 9.33 8.89 -14.93
CA VAL A 393 9.72 9.24 -16.30
C VAL A 393 9.38 8.02 -17.17
N ASP A 394 8.71 8.23 -18.31
CA ASP A 394 8.12 7.14 -19.10
C ASP A 394 9.18 6.14 -19.62
N THR A 395 10.45 6.58 -19.69
CA THR A 395 11.62 5.73 -19.98
C THR A 395 12.88 6.19 -19.23
N ILE A 396 13.85 5.28 -19.04
CA ILE A 396 15.19 5.60 -18.50
C ILE A 396 15.94 6.61 -19.39
N ASP A 397 15.73 6.54 -20.70
CA ASP A 397 16.33 7.45 -21.68
C ASP A 397 15.86 8.90 -21.51
N GLU A 398 14.59 9.09 -21.15
CA GLU A 398 14.06 10.41 -20.80
C GLU A 398 14.64 10.94 -19.49
N LEU A 399 14.81 10.09 -18.47
CA LEU A 399 15.44 10.52 -17.21
C LEU A 399 16.88 10.96 -17.47
N LYS A 400 17.60 10.20 -18.30
CA LYS A 400 18.95 10.52 -18.76
C LYS A 400 18.97 11.85 -19.53
N ALA A 401 18.03 12.08 -20.45
CA ALA A 401 17.91 13.34 -21.17
C ALA A 401 17.64 14.52 -20.23
N LEU A 402 16.76 14.34 -19.25
CA LEU A 402 16.43 15.36 -18.25
C LEU A 402 17.63 15.67 -17.36
N GLN A 403 18.32 14.65 -16.84
CA GLN A 403 19.52 14.80 -16.01
C GLN A 403 20.67 15.50 -16.75
N ASN A 404 20.84 15.21 -18.04
CA ASN A 404 21.87 15.84 -18.87
C ASN A 404 21.55 17.29 -19.23
N ASN A 405 20.26 17.65 -19.32
CA ASN A 405 19.77 19.00 -19.63
C ASN A 405 19.55 19.90 -18.41
N VAL A 406 19.94 19.45 -17.21
CA VAL A 406 19.86 20.25 -15.99
C VAL A 406 20.89 21.40 -15.99
N ARG A 407 20.51 22.54 -15.40
CA ARG A 407 21.38 23.71 -15.24
C ARG A 407 22.63 23.41 -14.40
N GLU A 408 23.71 24.13 -14.68
CA GLU A 408 25.01 23.91 -14.02
C GLU A 408 24.96 24.06 -12.49
N ASP A 409 24.15 24.99 -11.98
CA ASP A 409 23.99 25.24 -10.54
C ASP A 409 23.36 24.06 -9.79
N GLU A 410 22.42 23.37 -10.44
CA GLU A 410 21.79 22.18 -9.90
C GLU A 410 22.73 20.97 -9.99
N ARG A 411 23.48 20.83 -11.09
CA ARG A 411 24.51 19.80 -11.23
C ARG A 411 25.60 19.93 -10.17
N ASP A 412 26.06 21.14 -9.89
CA ASP A 412 27.03 21.43 -8.83
C ASP A 412 26.49 21.05 -7.43
N SER A 413 25.18 21.23 -7.21
CA SER A 413 24.53 20.80 -5.97
C SER A 413 24.53 19.27 -5.80
N TRP A 414 24.40 18.50 -6.89
CA TRP A 414 24.47 17.05 -6.85
C TRP A 414 25.89 16.56 -6.55
N ILE A 415 26.89 17.16 -7.19
CA ILE A 415 28.31 16.86 -6.95
C ILE A 415 28.68 17.14 -5.48
N LYS A 416 28.24 18.29 -4.93
CA LYS A 416 28.41 18.61 -3.50
C LYS A 416 27.73 17.60 -2.57
N SER A 417 26.66 16.96 -3.05
CA SER A 417 25.92 15.93 -2.32
C SER A 417 26.47 14.52 -2.57
N GLN A 418 27.69 14.39 -3.08
CA GLN A 418 28.37 13.12 -3.38
C GLN A 418 27.64 12.23 -4.40
N CYS A 419 26.86 12.83 -5.31
CA CYS A 419 26.29 12.08 -6.42
C CYS A 419 27.33 11.87 -7.52
N ILE A 420 27.32 10.69 -8.13
CA ILE A 420 28.25 10.29 -9.19
C ILE A 420 27.48 10.04 -10.49
N LYS A 421 28.13 10.36 -11.63
CA LYS A 421 27.63 9.99 -12.95
C LYS A 421 28.18 8.61 -13.33
N ARG A 422 27.28 7.65 -13.55
CA ARG A 422 27.61 6.28 -13.95
C ARG A 422 28.06 6.22 -15.43
N PRO A 423 28.69 5.11 -15.86
CA PRO A 423 29.13 4.91 -17.25
C PRO A 423 27.99 4.92 -18.29
N ASP A 424 26.76 4.64 -17.86
CA ASP A 424 25.51 4.73 -18.64
C ASP A 424 24.99 6.17 -18.80
N GLU A 425 25.71 7.14 -18.24
CA GLU A 425 25.41 8.58 -18.16
C GLU A 425 24.26 8.99 -17.23
N LEU A 426 23.83 8.12 -16.30
CA LEU A 426 22.85 8.45 -15.27
C LEU A 426 23.53 8.98 -14.01
N TRP A 427 22.87 9.93 -13.33
CA TRP A 427 23.29 10.44 -12.03
C TRP A 427 22.64 9.65 -10.90
N VAL A 428 23.47 9.17 -9.97
CA VAL A 428 23.06 8.42 -8.77
C VAL A 428 23.73 8.96 -7.51
N SER A 429 23.09 8.79 -6.35
CA SER A 429 23.67 9.11 -5.05
C SER A 429 24.69 8.05 -4.61
N ASN A 430 25.42 8.33 -3.53
CA ASN A 430 26.31 7.38 -2.86
C ASN A 430 25.60 6.12 -2.33
N GLU A 431 24.28 6.17 -2.14
CA GLU A 431 23.43 5.04 -1.75
C GLU A 431 22.83 4.30 -2.96
N GLY A 432 23.24 4.63 -4.19
CA GLY A 432 22.76 3.99 -5.42
C GLY A 432 21.38 4.46 -5.90
N LYS A 433 20.83 5.56 -5.35
CA LYS A 433 19.51 6.09 -5.70
C LYS A 433 19.60 7.07 -6.86
N PHE A 434 18.63 7.06 -7.77
CA PHE A 434 18.61 8.00 -8.88
C PHE A 434 18.40 9.45 -8.40
N VAL A 435 19.13 10.37 -9.03
CA VAL A 435 18.98 11.79 -8.75
C VAL A 435 17.81 12.35 -9.55
N LEU A 436 16.77 12.83 -8.87
CA LEU A 436 15.61 13.42 -9.56
C LEU A 436 15.86 14.90 -9.86
N PRO A 437 15.68 15.38 -11.11
CA PRO A 437 15.76 16.81 -11.43
C PRO A 437 14.75 17.70 -10.67
N ASN A 438 15.13 18.94 -10.37
CA ASN A 438 14.31 19.90 -9.63
C ASN A 438 12.98 20.21 -10.32
N SER A 439 12.94 20.13 -11.65
CA SER A 439 11.73 20.31 -12.46
C SER A 439 10.62 19.33 -12.12
N LEU A 440 10.98 18.13 -11.66
CA LEU A 440 10.04 17.05 -11.33
C LEU A 440 9.68 17.00 -9.84
N LEU A 441 10.39 17.73 -8.97
CA LEU A 441 10.16 17.67 -7.52
C LEU A 441 8.75 18.12 -7.12
N SER A 442 8.24 19.18 -7.75
CA SER A 442 6.90 19.71 -7.45
C SER A 442 5.80 18.77 -7.91
N GLN A 443 5.98 18.13 -9.07
CA GLN A 443 5.05 17.13 -9.61
C GLN A 443 5.04 15.88 -8.73
N LEU A 444 6.22 15.40 -8.33
CA LEU A 444 6.34 14.23 -7.45
C LEU A 444 5.85 14.52 -6.03
N ALA A 445 6.12 15.71 -5.49
CA ALA A 445 5.59 16.13 -4.18
C ALA A 445 4.05 16.21 -4.20
N ARG A 446 3.46 16.76 -5.28
CA ARG A 446 2.00 16.74 -5.48
C ARG A 446 1.44 15.34 -5.63
N PHE A 447 2.15 14.46 -6.31
CA PHE A 447 1.78 13.05 -6.45
C PHE A 447 1.77 12.34 -5.09
N TYR A 448 2.84 12.44 -4.30
CA TYR A 448 2.88 11.85 -2.96
C TYR A 448 1.84 12.48 -2.01
N HIS A 449 1.64 13.79 -2.09
CA HIS A 449 0.62 14.46 -1.31
C HIS A 449 -0.79 14.00 -1.71
N GLY A 450 -1.07 13.87 -3.00
CA GLY A 450 -2.36 13.45 -3.55
C GLY A 450 -2.68 11.98 -3.30
N LEU A 451 -1.68 11.11 -3.17
CA LEU A 451 -1.85 9.67 -2.94
C LEU A 451 -2.51 9.34 -1.60
N ALA A 452 -2.26 10.10 -0.54
CA ALA A 452 -2.87 9.81 0.77
C ALA A 452 -2.91 10.99 1.75
N HIS A 453 -2.85 12.25 1.26
CA HIS A 453 -2.67 13.45 2.11
C HIS A 453 -1.50 13.27 3.08
N LEU A 454 -0.42 12.68 2.56
CA LEU A 454 0.75 12.37 3.36
C LEU A 454 1.34 13.66 3.89
N GLY A 455 1.50 13.72 5.21
CA GLY A 455 2.28 14.78 5.83
C GLY A 455 3.71 14.78 5.28
N ARG A 456 4.33 15.95 5.30
CA ARG A 456 5.72 16.23 4.90
C ARG A 456 6.69 15.09 5.18
N ASP A 457 6.76 14.60 6.42
CA ASP A 457 7.74 13.60 6.82
C ASP A 457 7.48 12.21 6.21
N ALA A 458 6.22 11.87 5.96
CA ALA A 458 5.86 10.63 5.27
C ALA A 458 6.20 10.69 3.78
N MET A 459 6.00 11.85 3.14
CA MET A 459 6.45 12.07 1.75
C MET A 459 7.97 12.02 1.62
N ILE A 460 8.71 12.62 2.56
CA ILE A 460 10.18 12.57 2.55
C ILE A 460 10.67 11.13 2.73
N ARG A 461 10.00 10.33 3.56
CA ARG A 461 10.34 8.92 3.77
C ARG A 461 10.15 8.09 2.50
N LEU A 462 9.02 8.25 1.81
CA LEU A 462 8.72 7.57 0.54
C LEU A 462 9.53 8.10 -0.64
N PHE A 463 9.95 9.36 -0.61
CA PHE A 463 10.87 9.88 -1.60
C PHE A 463 12.25 9.27 -1.42
N LYS A 464 12.74 9.21 -0.18
CA LYS A 464 14.08 8.71 0.15
C LYS A 464 14.25 7.20 -0.04
N THR A 465 13.19 6.42 -0.22
CA THR A 465 13.33 5.00 -0.59
C THR A 465 13.92 4.85 -1.98
N ASP A 466 13.48 5.70 -2.92
CA ASP A 466 13.69 5.45 -4.35
C ASP A 466 14.48 6.56 -5.05
N TRP A 467 14.42 7.80 -4.52
CA TRP A 467 14.97 9.00 -5.15
C TRP A 467 15.90 9.77 -4.23
N PHE A 468 16.82 10.51 -4.85
CA PHE A 468 17.65 11.49 -4.17
C PHE A 468 17.47 12.88 -4.79
N ASN A 469 17.14 13.86 -3.95
CA ASN A 469 17.30 15.28 -4.26
C ASN A 469 17.28 16.07 -2.94
N PRO A 470 18.29 16.93 -2.66
CA PRO A 470 18.38 17.69 -1.42
C PRO A 470 17.25 18.72 -1.23
N ARG A 471 16.60 19.16 -2.31
CA ARG A 471 15.52 20.16 -2.30
C ARG A 471 14.12 19.57 -2.20
N PHE A 472 13.98 18.23 -2.20
CA PHE A 472 12.66 17.61 -2.11
C PHE A 472 11.88 18.01 -0.85
N ARG A 473 12.58 18.27 0.27
CA ARG A 473 11.94 18.77 1.50
C ARG A 473 11.18 20.08 1.29
N GLN A 474 11.75 21.02 0.52
CA GLN A 474 11.10 22.30 0.22
C GLN A 474 9.89 22.11 -0.70
N ALA A 475 9.97 21.18 -1.65
CA ALA A 475 8.84 20.81 -2.50
C ALA A 475 7.71 20.15 -1.70
N ALA A 476 8.04 19.27 -0.75
CA ALA A 476 7.10 18.67 0.19
C ALA A 476 6.43 19.73 1.09
N ASP A 477 7.21 20.70 1.59
CA ASP A 477 6.70 21.80 2.41
C ASP A 477 5.68 22.65 1.63
N ALA A 478 5.99 22.99 0.37
CA ALA A 478 5.14 23.83 -0.47
C ALA A 478 3.77 23.22 -0.82
N VAL A 479 3.61 21.90 -0.68
CA VAL A 479 2.36 21.19 -1.01
C VAL A 479 1.55 20.86 0.25
N CYS A 480 2.19 20.79 1.42
CA CYS A 480 1.54 20.50 2.71
C CYS A 480 1.03 21.74 3.47
N HIS A 481 1.14 22.93 2.89
CA HIS A 481 0.81 24.20 3.57
C HIS A 481 -0.65 24.62 3.42
#